data_AF-A0A1V5ZRU8-F1
#
_entry.id   AF-A0A1V5ZRU8-F1
#
_cell.length_a   1.000
_cell.length_b   1.000
_cell.length_c   1.000
_cell.angle_alpha   90.00
_cell.angle_beta   90.00
_cell.angle_gamma   90.00
#
_symmetry.space_group_name_H-M   'P 1'
#
loop_
_entity.id
_entity.type
_entity.pdbx_description
1 polymer ?
#
loop_
_entity_poly.entity_id
_entity_poly.type
_entity_poly.pdbx_seq_one_letter_code
_entity_poly.pdbx_strand_id
1 'polypeptide(L)'
;MFWSTSTAEAWRAVNSAKRATVSSVLIMAVSLAILGILGLGALAFHNEAQAAKRWITPEVFLKDGLEPEAIQLVRRRIIAIEGVSNARLVTKAEALVRFKRFFGSELVDVLETNPLPQSYLLTLSDEGRTPEGLKAIARKAGSFPEVESVDADVEWLTILERISFTVNVVLLLFLGIVGFAISVVISRTIGLGIASRAEVVTLQRLLGASEWFVRRPFVILGVTQGALGGILAALIVLACSRFADAIPLVGRSFGGTNAHIAAWSLVGVGVVLGLAGSISTLRSSLPRDPWEGDQITRNSLC
;
A
#
# COMPACT_ATOMS: atom_id res chain seq x y z
N MET A 1 22.19 57.35 10.41
CA MET A 1 20.99 56.62 10.87
C MET A 1 20.55 55.51 9.88
N PHE A 2 21.50 54.88 9.14
CA PHE A 2 21.21 53.86 8.11
C PHE A 2 21.79 52.47 8.42
N TRP A 3 22.53 52.32 9.52
CA TRP A 3 23.26 51.09 9.86
C TRP A 3 22.57 50.22 10.93
N SER A 4 21.53 50.71 11.61
CA SER A 4 20.85 49.96 12.68
C SER A 4 19.66 49.11 12.20
N THR A 5 19.18 49.31 10.97
CA THR A 5 18.09 48.51 10.38
C THR A 5 18.58 47.25 9.65
N SER A 6 19.86 47.22 9.20
CA SER A 6 20.38 46.11 8.40
C SER A 6 20.56 44.81 9.20
N THR A 7 20.91 44.89 10.49
CA THR A 7 21.10 43.70 11.32
C THR A 7 19.79 43.02 11.66
N ALA A 8 18.72 43.80 11.93
CA ALA A 8 17.39 43.28 12.19
C ALA A 8 16.76 42.64 10.95
N GLU A 9 17.00 43.21 9.77
CA GLU A 9 16.53 42.66 8.49
C GLU A 9 17.29 41.39 8.08
N ALA A 10 18.62 41.37 8.27
CA ALA A 10 19.42 40.16 8.07
C ALA A 10 18.99 39.01 9.01
N TRP A 11 18.70 39.32 10.28
CA TRP A 11 18.22 38.33 11.24
C TRP A 11 16.83 37.80 10.88
N ARG A 12 15.93 38.67 10.40
CA ARG A 12 14.60 38.26 9.91
C ARG A 12 14.68 37.38 8.66
N ALA A 13 15.59 37.69 7.73
CA ALA A 13 15.81 36.91 6.49
C ALA A 13 16.40 35.51 6.76
N VAL A 14 17.37 35.40 7.68
CA VAL A 14 17.90 34.10 8.09
C VAL A 14 16.84 33.28 8.82
N ASN A 15 16.04 33.92 9.68
CA ASN A 15 15.00 33.23 10.45
C ASN A 15 13.80 32.83 9.59
N SER A 16 13.45 33.57 8.53
CA SER A 16 12.40 33.17 7.58
C SER A 16 12.83 31.98 6.71
N ALA A 17 14.08 31.95 6.24
CA ALA A 17 14.62 30.83 5.46
C ALA A 17 14.75 29.53 6.29
N LYS A 18 15.20 29.64 7.55
CA LYS A 18 15.23 28.52 8.50
C LYS A 18 13.83 27.97 8.78
N ARG A 19 12.86 28.85 9.07
CA ARG A 19 11.46 28.45 9.32
C ARG A 19 10.83 27.77 8.11
N ALA A 20 11.04 28.29 6.90
CA ALA A 20 10.54 27.66 5.67
C ALA A 20 11.09 26.24 5.46
N THR A 21 12.38 26.04 5.74
CA THR A 21 13.03 24.72 5.64
C THR A 21 12.48 23.74 6.67
N VAL A 22 12.34 24.16 7.93
CA VAL A 22 11.77 23.33 9.01
C VAL A 22 10.32 22.97 8.72
N SER A 23 9.49 23.93 8.30
CA SER A 23 8.10 23.67 7.92
C SER A 23 8.00 22.67 6.77
N SER A 24 8.86 22.78 5.75
CA SER A 24 8.89 21.85 4.62
C SER A 24 9.25 20.42 5.06
N VAL A 25 10.25 20.27 5.93
CA VAL A 25 10.65 18.96 6.50
C VAL A 25 9.53 18.37 7.35
N LEU A 26 8.84 19.17 8.17
CA LEU A 26 7.71 18.71 8.98
C LEU A 26 6.51 18.27 8.14
N ILE A 27 6.15 19.05 7.11
CA ILE A 27 5.07 18.67 6.19
C ILE A 27 5.42 17.33 5.51
N MET A 28 6.65 17.18 5.03
CA MET A 28 7.10 15.94 4.40
C MET A 28 7.10 14.77 5.39
N ALA A 29 7.56 14.97 6.62
CA ALA A 29 7.53 13.96 7.66
C ALA A 29 6.09 13.50 7.97
N VAL A 30 5.15 14.43 8.14
CA VAL A 30 3.75 14.10 8.43
C VAL A 30 3.10 13.39 7.24
N SER A 31 3.28 13.90 6.02
CA SER A 31 2.69 13.29 4.83
C SER A 31 3.23 11.88 4.57
N LEU A 32 4.54 11.67 4.70
CA LEU A 32 5.16 10.35 4.57
C LEU A 32 4.78 9.42 5.73
N ALA A 33 4.63 9.95 6.95
CA ALA A 33 4.18 9.15 8.09
C ALA A 33 2.74 8.65 7.90
N ILE A 34 1.83 9.50 7.43
CA ILE A 34 0.45 9.10 7.11
C ILE A 34 0.46 8.01 6.04
N LEU A 35 1.21 8.19 4.95
CA LEU A 35 1.37 7.20 3.89
C LEU A 35 1.93 5.88 4.44
N GLY A 36 2.93 5.95 5.32
CA GLY A 36 3.54 4.79 5.97
C GLY A 36 2.58 4.02 6.87
N ILE A 37 1.82 4.73 7.70
CA ILE A 37 0.82 4.14 8.59
C ILE A 37 -0.29 3.47 7.78
N LEU A 38 -0.80 4.13 6.74
CA LEU A 38 -1.80 3.56 5.84
C LEU A 38 -1.25 2.33 5.09
N GLY A 39 0.00 2.38 4.63
CA GLY A 39 0.68 1.26 4.00
C GLY A 39 0.82 0.06 4.93
N LEU A 40 1.18 0.28 6.20
CA LEU A 40 1.21 -0.78 7.20
C LEU A 40 -0.18 -1.36 7.48
N GLY A 41 -1.20 -0.51 7.58
CA GLY A 41 -2.59 -0.95 7.72
C GLY A 41 -3.05 -1.80 6.53
N ALA A 42 -2.67 -1.44 5.31
CA ALA A 42 -2.97 -2.21 4.11
C ALA A 42 -2.26 -3.57 4.09
N LEU A 43 -1.00 -3.64 4.53
CA LEU A 43 -0.27 -4.91 4.68
C LEU A 43 -0.90 -5.81 5.76
N ALA A 44 -1.28 -5.22 6.90
CA ALA A 44 -1.99 -5.91 7.96
C ALA A 44 -3.31 -6.49 7.44
N PHE A 45 -4.12 -5.66 6.76
CA PHE A 45 -5.37 -6.09 6.13
C PHE A 45 -5.14 -7.21 5.11
N HIS A 46 -4.09 -7.12 4.28
CA HIS A 46 -3.78 -8.16 3.30
C HIS A 46 -3.49 -9.50 3.98
N ASN A 47 -2.69 -9.51 5.05
CA ASN A 47 -2.39 -10.73 5.79
C ASN A 47 -3.64 -11.35 6.43
N GLU A 48 -4.50 -10.53 7.04
CA GLU A 48 -5.77 -10.99 7.62
C GLU A 48 -6.74 -11.49 6.54
N ALA A 49 -6.83 -10.80 5.40
CA ALA A 49 -7.64 -11.24 4.27
C ALA A 49 -7.17 -12.61 3.75
N GLN A 50 -5.85 -12.83 3.64
CA GLN A 50 -5.31 -14.14 3.26
C GLN A 50 -5.60 -15.23 4.31
N ALA A 51 -5.56 -14.88 5.60
CA ALA A 51 -5.96 -15.80 6.66
C ALA A 51 -7.46 -16.15 6.57
N ALA A 52 -8.32 -15.16 6.33
CA ALA A 52 -9.76 -15.36 6.14
C ALA A 52 -10.06 -16.24 4.92
N LYS A 53 -9.34 -16.07 3.81
CA LYS A 53 -9.46 -16.96 2.62
C LYS A 53 -9.18 -18.43 2.93
N ARG A 54 -8.33 -18.73 3.93
CA ARG A 54 -8.03 -20.12 4.33
C ARG A 54 -9.18 -20.80 5.06
N TRP A 55 -10.08 -20.03 5.67
CA TRP A 55 -11.26 -20.59 6.33
C TRP A 55 -12.36 -20.97 5.35
N ILE A 56 -12.39 -20.32 4.18
CA ILE A 56 -13.30 -20.66 3.08
C ILE A 56 -12.85 -22.02 2.52
N THR A 57 -13.53 -23.07 2.96
CA THR A 57 -13.24 -24.43 2.56
C THR A 57 -14.47 -24.99 1.86
N PRO A 58 -14.50 -25.06 0.52
CA PRO A 58 -15.66 -25.54 -0.18
C PRO A 58 -15.94 -27.00 0.15
N GLU A 59 -17.22 -27.33 0.20
CA GLU A 59 -17.73 -28.64 0.60
C GLU A 59 -18.57 -29.23 -0.53
N VAL A 60 -18.22 -30.45 -0.94
CA VAL A 60 -18.92 -31.17 -2.00
C VAL A 60 -19.76 -32.27 -1.35
N PHE A 61 -21.08 -32.13 -1.40
CA PHE A 61 -22.01 -33.11 -0.86
C PHE A 61 -22.25 -34.23 -1.87
N LEU A 62 -22.15 -35.46 -1.41
CA LEU A 62 -22.39 -36.64 -2.24
C LEU A 62 -23.80 -37.16 -2.03
N LYS A 63 -24.33 -37.80 -3.07
CA LYS A 63 -25.60 -38.54 -2.96
C LYS A 63 -25.50 -39.67 -1.94
N ASP A 64 -26.65 -40.00 -1.37
CA ASP A 64 -26.79 -41.12 -0.45
C ASP A 64 -26.73 -42.48 -1.17
N GLY A 65 -26.25 -43.50 -0.45
CA GLY A 65 -26.22 -44.89 -0.94
C GLY A 65 -25.07 -45.22 -1.90
N LEU A 66 -24.06 -44.37 -2.02
CA LEU A 66 -22.88 -44.66 -2.86
C LEU A 66 -22.04 -45.79 -2.29
N GLU A 67 -21.56 -46.68 -3.17
CA GLU A 67 -20.59 -47.71 -2.79
C GLU A 67 -19.23 -47.11 -2.42
N PRO A 68 -18.47 -47.75 -1.51
CA PRO A 68 -17.14 -47.26 -1.07
C PRO A 68 -16.17 -47.01 -2.23
N GLU A 69 -16.27 -47.80 -3.30
CA GLU A 69 -15.45 -47.68 -4.50
C GLU A 69 -15.79 -46.41 -5.31
N ALA A 70 -17.09 -46.10 -5.44
CA ALA A 70 -17.57 -44.88 -6.08
C ALA A 70 -17.12 -43.64 -5.30
N ILE A 71 -17.19 -43.69 -3.96
CA ILE A 71 -16.73 -42.61 -3.06
C ILE A 71 -15.24 -42.32 -3.31
N GLN A 72 -14.38 -43.34 -3.41
CA GLN A 72 -12.96 -43.17 -3.68
C GLN A 72 -12.65 -42.71 -5.12
N LEU A 73 -13.48 -43.12 -6.09
CA LEU A 73 -13.33 -42.69 -7.47
C LEU A 73 -13.65 -41.20 -7.62
N VAL A 74 -14.72 -40.72 -6.99
CA VAL A 74 -15.08 -39.30 -6.92
C VAL A 74 -13.96 -38.49 -6.26
N ARG A 75 -13.37 -38.98 -5.17
CA ARG A 75 -12.23 -38.32 -4.53
C ARG A 75 -11.07 -38.09 -5.49
N ARG A 76 -10.71 -39.11 -6.27
CA ARG A 76 -9.63 -39.02 -7.28
C ARG A 76 -9.97 -38.01 -8.37
N ARG A 77 -11.22 -38.01 -8.86
CA ARG A 77 -11.69 -37.02 -9.84
C ARG A 77 -11.63 -35.59 -9.29
N ILE A 78 -12.04 -35.39 -8.04
CA ILE A 78 -12.00 -34.08 -7.36
C ILE A 78 -10.56 -33.58 -7.18
N ILE A 79 -9.64 -34.44 -6.75
CA ILE A 79 -8.21 -34.07 -6.58
C ILE A 79 -7.55 -33.77 -7.95
N ALA A 80 -8.03 -34.40 -9.02
CA ALA A 80 -7.55 -34.11 -10.38
C ALA A 80 -8.05 -32.76 -10.93
N ILE A 81 -8.97 -32.07 -10.23
CA ILE A 81 -9.38 -30.71 -10.62
C ILE A 81 -8.26 -29.74 -10.28
N GLU A 82 -7.81 -29.00 -11.28
CA GLU A 82 -6.88 -27.88 -11.12
C GLU A 82 -7.39 -26.88 -10.07
N GLY A 83 -6.51 -26.49 -9.13
CA GLY A 83 -6.87 -25.66 -7.99
C GLY A 83 -7.23 -26.42 -6.71
N VAL A 84 -7.37 -27.76 -6.75
CA VAL A 84 -7.63 -28.60 -5.57
C VAL A 84 -6.33 -29.27 -5.11
N SER A 85 -5.93 -29.01 -3.85
CA SER A 85 -4.74 -29.64 -3.24
C SER A 85 -5.07 -30.95 -2.53
N ASN A 86 -6.21 -31.03 -1.86
CA ASN A 86 -6.63 -32.24 -1.15
C ASN A 86 -8.16 -32.28 -1.00
N ALA A 87 -8.72 -33.48 -0.88
CA ALA A 87 -10.12 -33.72 -0.54
C ALA A 87 -10.19 -34.68 0.65
N ARG A 88 -10.72 -34.19 1.78
CA ARG A 88 -10.95 -34.97 3.00
C ARG A 88 -12.40 -35.43 3.06
N LEU A 89 -12.60 -36.73 3.25
CA LEU A 89 -13.94 -37.28 3.48
C LEU A 89 -14.43 -36.87 4.87
N VAL A 90 -15.65 -36.36 4.95
CA VAL A 90 -16.41 -36.16 6.18
C VAL A 90 -17.56 -37.14 6.16
N THR A 91 -17.51 -38.10 7.08
CA THR A 91 -18.56 -39.13 7.19
C THR A 91 -19.83 -38.53 7.79
N LYS A 92 -20.99 -39.19 7.60
CA LYS A 92 -22.25 -38.75 8.21
C LYS A 92 -22.14 -38.57 9.73
N ALA A 93 -21.41 -39.46 10.41
CA ALA A 93 -21.19 -39.38 11.86
C ALA A 93 -20.35 -38.15 12.23
N GLU A 94 -19.28 -37.87 11.47
CA GLU A 94 -18.43 -36.69 11.68
C GLU A 94 -19.18 -35.39 11.37
N ALA A 95 -20.01 -35.38 10.32
CA ALA A 95 -20.87 -34.26 9.96
C ALA A 95 -21.84 -33.91 11.11
N LEU A 96 -22.44 -34.91 11.75
CA LEU A 96 -23.33 -34.71 12.90
C LEU A 96 -22.59 -34.11 14.11
N VAL A 97 -21.37 -34.57 14.40
CA VAL A 97 -20.55 -34.00 15.48
C VAL A 97 -20.16 -32.55 15.19
N ARG A 98 -19.80 -32.22 13.94
CA ARG A 98 -19.52 -30.84 13.54
C ARG A 98 -20.76 -29.97 13.67
N PHE A 99 -21.91 -30.45 13.21
CA PHE A 99 -23.18 -29.74 13.32
C PHE A 99 -23.56 -29.46 14.78
N LYS A 100 -23.45 -30.44 15.69
CA LYS A 100 -23.68 -30.25 17.14
C LYS A 100 -22.77 -29.18 17.74
N ARG A 101 -21.53 -29.05 17.26
CA ARG A 101 -20.58 -28.03 17.76
C ARG A 101 -20.98 -26.61 17.35
N PHE A 102 -21.53 -26.42 16.16
CA PHE A 102 -21.90 -25.10 15.64
C PHE A 102 -23.30 -24.65 16.06
N PHE A 103 -24.26 -25.57 16.09
CA PHE A 103 -25.69 -25.25 16.33
C PHE A 103 -26.20 -25.68 17.71
N GLY A 104 -25.38 -26.35 18.52
CA GLY A 104 -25.77 -26.91 19.81
C GLY A 104 -26.43 -28.29 19.70
N SER A 105 -26.43 -29.05 20.80
CA SER A 105 -27.02 -30.40 20.85
C SER A 105 -28.55 -30.40 20.77
N GLU A 106 -29.18 -29.35 21.30
CA GLU A 106 -30.65 -29.23 21.40
C GLU A 106 -31.34 -29.28 20.04
N LEU A 107 -30.73 -28.71 18.99
CA LEU A 107 -31.28 -28.74 17.63
C LEU A 107 -31.21 -30.13 16.99
N VAL A 108 -30.22 -30.93 17.39
CA VAL A 108 -29.94 -32.25 16.79
C VAL A 108 -30.73 -33.35 17.47
N ASP A 109 -30.99 -33.22 18.77
CA ASP A 109 -31.72 -34.23 19.53
C ASP A 109 -33.23 -34.25 19.17
N VAL A 110 -33.71 -33.28 18.39
CA VAL A 110 -35.05 -33.26 17.76
C VAL A 110 -35.12 -34.13 16.49
N LEU A 111 -33.98 -34.46 15.86
CA LEU A 111 -33.95 -35.29 14.65
C LEU A 111 -33.86 -36.78 15.01
N GLU A 112 -34.88 -37.55 14.63
CA GLU A 112 -34.93 -39.01 14.87
C GLU A 112 -33.87 -39.79 14.06
N THR A 113 -33.40 -39.24 12.93
CA THR A 113 -32.37 -39.85 12.06
C THR A 113 -31.44 -38.77 11.51
N ASN A 114 -30.17 -39.11 11.24
CA ASN A 114 -29.19 -38.16 10.70
C ASN A 114 -29.45 -37.86 9.21
N PRO A 115 -29.95 -36.65 8.86
CA PRO A 115 -30.26 -36.30 7.47
C PRO A 115 -29.03 -35.81 6.69
N LEU A 116 -27.87 -35.66 7.36
CA LEU A 116 -26.69 -35.03 6.74
C LEU A 116 -26.03 -36.00 5.76
N PRO A 117 -25.86 -35.61 4.48
CA PRO A 117 -25.13 -36.40 3.52
C PRO A 117 -23.64 -36.44 3.87
N GLN A 118 -22.95 -37.43 3.32
CA GLN A 118 -21.49 -37.48 3.36
C GLN A 118 -20.90 -36.42 2.41
N SER A 119 -19.76 -35.84 2.76
CA SER A 119 -19.17 -34.75 1.98
C SER A 119 -17.66 -34.83 1.85
N TYR A 120 -17.13 -34.15 0.84
CA TYR A 120 -15.70 -33.89 0.69
C TYR A 120 -15.39 -32.44 0.99
N LEU A 121 -14.58 -32.22 2.02
CA LEU A 121 -14.06 -30.91 2.39
C LEU A 121 -12.76 -30.67 1.61
N LEU A 122 -12.77 -29.64 0.76
CA LEU A 122 -11.71 -29.41 -0.23
C LEU A 122 -10.67 -28.41 0.28
N THR A 123 -9.41 -28.83 0.32
CA THR A 123 -8.28 -27.90 0.50
C THR A 123 -7.86 -27.38 -0.85
N LEU A 124 -7.92 -26.06 -1.04
CA LEU A 124 -7.58 -25.38 -2.29
C LEU A 124 -6.10 -24.98 -2.33
N SER A 125 -5.51 -25.00 -3.53
CA SER A 125 -4.25 -24.30 -3.82
C SER A 125 -4.51 -22.80 -4.00
N ASP A 126 -3.46 -21.99 -4.11
CA ASP A 126 -3.60 -20.53 -4.28
C ASP A 126 -4.34 -20.16 -5.58
N GLU A 127 -4.22 -20.96 -6.64
CA GLU A 127 -4.97 -20.83 -7.89
C GLU A 127 -6.47 -21.09 -7.69
N GLY A 128 -6.81 -22.08 -6.86
CA GLY A 128 -8.18 -22.40 -6.49
C GLY A 128 -8.80 -21.38 -5.53
N ARG A 129 -7.99 -20.62 -4.78
CA ARG A 129 -8.42 -19.57 -3.82
C ARG A 129 -8.71 -18.21 -4.47
N THR A 130 -9.19 -18.25 -5.72
CA THR A 130 -9.71 -17.11 -6.45
C THR A 130 -11.20 -17.33 -6.74
N PRO A 131 -12.02 -16.28 -6.87
CA PRO A 131 -13.43 -16.39 -7.24
C PRO A 131 -13.63 -17.20 -8.53
N GLU A 132 -12.76 -17.00 -9.51
CA GLU A 132 -12.81 -17.69 -10.80
C GLU A 132 -12.42 -19.16 -10.66
N GLY A 133 -11.32 -19.45 -9.94
CA GLY A 133 -10.86 -20.81 -9.64
C GLY A 133 -11.90 -21.58 -8.83
N LEU A 134 -12.43 -21.00 -7.76
CA LEU A 134 -13.47 -21.60 -6.93
C LEU A 134 -14.74 -21.89 -7.73
N LYS A 135 -15.16 -20.95 -8.59
CA LYS A 135 -16.33 -21.13 -9.48
C LYS A 135 -16.07 -22.21 -10.53
N ALA A 136 -14.84 -22.37 -11.01
CA ALA A 136 -14.46 -23.45 -11.92
C ALA A 136 -14.48 -24.82 -11.22
N ILE A 137 -13.95 -24.88 -10.01
CA ILE A 137 -13.96 -26.09 -9.17
C ILE A 137 -15.39 -26.50 -8.85
N ALA A 138 -16.24 -25.56 -8.40
CA ALA A 138 -17.63 -25.84 -8.08
C ALA A 138 -18.42 -26.38 -9.29
N ARG A 139 -18.19 -25.80 -10.49
CA ARG A 139 -18.81 -26.28 -11.73
C ARG A 139 -18.32 -27.67 -12.15
N LYS A 140 -17.01 -27.94 -12.06
CA LYS A 140 -16.44 -29.24 -12.41
C LYS A 140 -16.89 -30.32 -11.42
N ALA A 141 -16.80 -30.05 -10.12
CA ALA A 141 -17.23 -30.98 -9.08
C ALA A 141 -18.74 -31.26 -9.15
N GLY A 142 -19.58 -30.23 -9.34
CA GLY A 142 -21.03 -30.40 -9.48
C GLY A 142 -21.48 -31.12 -10.76
N SER A 143 -20.58 -31.31 -11.74
CA SER A 143 -20.89 -32.08 -12.96
C SER A 143 -20.80 -33.60 -12.76
N PHE A 144 -20.24 -34.06 -11.64
CA PHE A 144 -20.10 -35.49 -11.37
C PHE A 144 -21.44 -36.12 -10.97
N PRO A 145 -21.82 -37.28 -11.55
CA PRO A 145 -23.10 -37.94 -11.26
C PRO A 145 -23.32 -38.27 -9.79
N GLU A 146 -22.24 -38.52 -9.06
CA GLU A 146 -22.23 -38.92 -7.65
C GLU A 146 -22.39 -37.72 -6.69
N VAL A 147 -22.26 -36.49 -7.19
CA VAL A 147 -22.37 -35.25 -6.42
C VAL A 147 -23.83 -34.77 -6.40
N GLU A 148 -24.31 -34.37 -5.23
CA GLU A 148 -25.64 -33.83 -5.02
C GLU A 148 -25.64 -32.30 -5.12
N SER A 149 -24.73 -31.67 -4.38
CA SER A 149 -24.57 -30.21 -4.37
C SER A 149 -23.14 -29.83 -4.01
N VAL A 150 -22.74 -28.63 -4.40
CA VAL A 150 -21.44 -28.05 -4.03
C VAL A 150 -21.69 -26.74 -3.33
N ASP A 151 -21.24 -26.67 -2.07
CA ASP A 151 -21.25 -25.45 -1.29
C ASP A 151 -19.90 -24.75 -1.43
N ALA A 152 -19.94 -23.58 -2.06
CA ALA A 152 -18.78 -22.76 -2.35
C ALA A 152 -19.20 -21.29 -2.26
N ASP A 153 -18.76 -20.61 -1.21
CA ASP A 153 -18.99 -19.18 -0.97
C ASP A 153 -18.17 -18.28 -1.90
N VAL A 154 -18.44 -18.37 -3.20
CA VAL A 154 -17.77 -17.57 -4.25
C VAL A 154 -18.02 -16.09 -4.03
N GLU A 155 -19.22 -15.70 -3.58
CA GLU A 155 -19.57 -14.31 -3.34
C GLU A 155 -18.70 -13.69 -2.23
N TRP A 156 -18.51 -14.40 -1.13
CA TRP A 156 -17.67 -13.93 -0.03
C TRP A 156 -16.21 -13.74 -0.47
N LEU A 157 -15.67 -14.71 -1.21
CA LEU A 157 -14.33 -14.60 -1.78
C LEU A 157 -14.22 -13.42 -2.77
N THR A 158 -15.27 -13.17 -3.56
CA THR A 158 -15.34 -12.05 -4.51
C THR A 158 -15.33 -10.70 -3.78
N ILE A 159 -16.10 -10.57 -2.70
CA ILE A 159 -16.13 -9.37 -1.86
C ILE A 159 -14.74 -9.10 -1.28
N LEU A 160 -14.09 -10.13 -0.73
CA LEU A 160 -12.78 -10.01 -0.12
C LEU A 160 -11.70 -9.57 -1.11
N GLU A 161 -11.74 -10.11 -2.34
CA GLU A 161 -10.85 -9.67 -3.42
C GLU A 161 -11.13 -8.25 -3.89
N ARG A 162 -12.40 -7.88 -4.04
CA ARG A 162 -12.78 -6.50 -4.41
C ARG A 162 -12.32 -5.50 -3.36
N ILE A 163 -12.47 -5.79 -2.07
CA ILE A 163 -11.98 -4.92 -0.99
C ILE A 163 -10.45 -4.82 -1.07
N SER A 164 -9.75 -5.95 -1.21
CA SER A 164 -8.28 -5.97 -1.32
C SER A 164 -7.77 -5.15 -2.51
N PHE A 165 -8.42 -5.31 -3.68
CA PHE A 165 -8.11 -4.52 -4.87
C PHE A 165 -8.37 -3.03 -4.65
N THR A 166 -9.51 -2.67 -4.07
CA THR A 166 -9.89 -1.29 -3.80
C THR A 166 -8.90 -0.62 -2.84
N VAL A 167 -8.49 -1.31 -1.77
CA VAL A 167 -7.48 -0.81 -0.83
C VAL A 167 -6.16 -0.51 -1.56
N ASN A 168 -5.69 -1.40 -2.43
CA ASN A 168 -4.46 -1.19 -3.20
C ASN A 168 -4.56 0.01 -4.16
N VAL A 169 -5.70 0.15 -4.86
CA VAL A 169 -5.92 1.28 -5.78
C VAL A 169 -5.97 2.60 -5.01
N VAL A 170 -6.68 2.65 -3.89
CA VAL A 170 -6.76 3.85 -3.04
C VAL A 170 -5.37 4.22 -2.50
N LEU A 171 -4.58 3.23 -2.07
CA LEU A 171 -3.22 3.48 -1.59
C LEU A 171 -2.32 4.03 -2.70
N LEU A 172 -2.43 3.51 -3.93
CA LEU A 172 -1.66 3.99 -5.08
C LEU A 172 -2.06 5.44 -5.45
N LEU A 173 -3.35 5.75 -5.45
CA LEU A 173 -3.84 7.12 -5.67
C LEU A 173 -3.35 8.06 -4.58
N PHE A 174 -3.40 7.64 -3.32
CA PHE A 174 -2.93 8.42 -2.19
C PHE A 174 -1.42 8.69 -2.26
N LEU A 175 -0.62 7.69 -2.63
CA LEU A 175 0.82 7.84 -2.91
C LEU A 175 1.06 8.92 -3.98
N GLY A 176 0.30 8.89 -5.08
CA GLY A 176 0.40 9.88 -6.16
C GLY A 176 0.08 11.30 -5.68
N ILE A 177 -1.02 11.47 -4.93
CA ILE A 177 -1.44 12.78 -4.39
C ILE A 177 -0.41 13.32 -3.40
N VAL A 178 0.05 12.48 -2.46
CA VAL A 178 1.07 12.87 -1.47
C VAL A 178 2.39 13.22 -2.16
N GLY A 179 2.82 12.43 -3.13
CA GLY A 179 4.02 12.71 -3.91
C GLY A 179 3.93 14.04 -4.66
N PHE A 180 2.78 14.33 -5.27
CA PHE A 180 2.53 15.60 -5.94
C PHE A 180 2.56 16.78 -4.96
N ALA A 181 1.87 16.66 -3.82
CA ALA A 181 1.85 17.70 -2.78
C ALA A 181 3.25 18.02 -2.25
N ILE A 182 4.05 16.98 -1.97
CA ILE A 182 5.44 17.13 -1.53
C ILE A 182 6.28 17.85 -2.58
N SER A 183 6.15 17.48 -3.86
CA SER A 183 6.86 18.13 -4.97
C SER A 183 6.55 19.63 -5.06
N VAL A 184 5.28 20.02 -4.87
CA VAL A 184 4.85 21.43 -4.85
C VAL A 184 5.45 22.18 -3.65
N VAL A 185 5.41 21.57 -2.45
CA VAL A 185 5.97 22.17 -1.23
C VAL A 185 7.48 22.40 -1.37
N ILE A 186 8.21 21.41 -1.90
CA ILE A 186 9.65 21.53 -2.17
C ILE A 186 9.90 22.66 -3.17
N SER A 187 9.11 22.72 -4.25
CA SER A 187 9.28 23.74 -5.28
C SER A 187 9.10 25.15 -4.74
N ARG A 188 8.09 25.36 -3.90
CA ARG A 188 7.88 26.65 -3.22
C ARG A 188 9.03 26.98 -2.26
N THR A 189 9.53 25.99 -1.53
CA THR A 189 10.60 26.19 -0.55
C THR A 189 11.93 26.53 -1.23
N ILE A 190 12.29 25.81 -2.30
CA ILE A 190 13.50 26.07 -3.08
C ILE A 190 13.40 27.43 -3.78
N GLY A 191 12.24 27.77 -4.36
CA GLY A 191 12.03 29.08 -4.99
C GLY A 191 12.27 30.25 -4.04
N LEU A 192 11.77 30.16 -2.80
CA LEU A 192 12.06 31.15 -1.76
C LEU A 192 13.55 31.20 -1.41
N GLY A 193 14.22 30.04 -1.36
CA GLY A 193 15.66 29.95 -1.15
C GLY A 193 16.48 30.63 -2.26
N ILE A 194 16.11 30.41 -3.52
CA ILE A 194 16.73 31.04 -4.70
C ILE A 194 16.53 32.56 -4.64
N ALA A 195 15.30 33.03 -4.40
CA ALA A 195 14.99 34.46 -4.32
C ALA A 195 15.84 35.17 -3.26
N SER A 196 16.06 34.53 -2.10
CA SER A 196 16.91 35.09 -1.04
C SER A 196 18.40 35.18 -1.38
N ARG A 197 18.87 34.49 -2.42
CA ARG A 197 20.27 34.43 -2.86
C ARG A 197 20.44 34.86 -4.33
N ALA A 198 19.46 35.60 -4.86
CA ALA A 198 19.41 35.94 -6.28
C ALA A 198 20.67 36.69 -6.74
N GLU A 199 21.19 37.62 -5.95
CA GLU A 199 22.39 38.40 -6.28
C GLU A 199 23.63 37.53 -6.48
N VAL A 200 23.86 36.55 -5.60
CA VAL A 200 25.00 35.62 -5.70
C VAL A 200 24.87 34.71 -6.92
N VAL A 201 23.65 34.23 -7.19
CA VAL A 201 23.36 33.40 -8.37
C VAL A 201 23.59 34.18 -9.66
N THR A 202 23.17 35.45 -9.71
CA THR A 202 23.38 36.34 -10.86
C THR A 202 24.88 36.60 -11.09
N LEU A 203 25.64 36.86 -10.03
CA LEU A 203 27.10 37.04 -10.11
C LEU A 203 27.81 35.78 -10.64
N GLN A 204 27.43 34.59 -10.17
CA GLN A 204 28.03 33.34 -10.64
C GLN A 204 27.74 33.09 -12.13
N ARG A 205 26.54 33.44 -12.60
CA ARG A 205 26.17 33.34 -14.02
C ARG A 205 26.97 34.30 -14.90
N LEU A 206 27.21 35.52 -14.43
CA LEU A 206 28.02 36.53 -15.14
C LEU A 206 29.49 36.08 -15.32
N LEU A 207 30.01 35.24 -14.41
CA LEU A 207 31.34 34.65 -14.50
C LEU A 207 31.42 33.40 -15.40
N GLY A 208 30.32 33.05 -16.11
CA GLY A 208 30.28 31.89 -17.01
C GLY A 208 30.14 30.55 -16.28
N ALA A 209 29.63 30.54 -15.04
CA ALA A 209 29.41 29.29 -14.32
C ALA A 209 28.42 28.38 -15.07
N SER A 210 28.75 27.09 -15.18
CA SER A 210 27.85 26.10 -15.81
C SER A 210 26.51 26.03 -15.08
N GLU A 211 25.42 25.81 -15.83
CA GLU A 211 24.05 25.65 -15.28
C GLU A 211 23.99 24.58 -14.17
N TRP A 212 24.79 23.53 -14.28
CA TRP A 212 24.88 22.49 -13.25
C TRP A 212 25.55 23.00 -11.96
N PHE A 213 26.55 23.88 -12.04
CA PHE A 213 27.20 24.47 -10.89
C PHE A 213 26.23 25.32 -10.04
N VAL A 214 25.36 26.08 -10.70
CA VAL A 214 24.32 26.89 -10.04
C VAL A 214 23.22 26.01 -9.42
N ARG A 215 22.89 24.88 -10.05
CA ARG A 215 21.79 23.98 -9.66
C ARG A 215 22.11 23.02 -8.51
N ARG A 216 23.36 22.52 -8.44
CA ARG A 216 23.84 21.55 -7.43
C ARG A 216 23.41 21.84 -5.98
N PRO A 217 23.61 23.05 -5.41
CA PRO A 217 23.26 23.30 -4.01
C PRO A 217 21.77 23.12 -3.73
N PHE A 218 20.90 23.45 -4.69
CA PHE A 218 19.44 23.30 -4.54
C PHE A 218 18.97 21.84 -4.63
N VAL A 219 19.67 21.01 -5.41
CA VAL A 219 19.43 19.56 -5.47
C VAL A 219 19.81 18.89 -4.15
N ILE A 220 20.98 19.25 -3.59
CA ILE A 220 21.43 18.72 -2.31
C ILE A 220 20.47 19.15 -1.18
N LEU A 221 19.96 20.39 -1.22
CA LEU A 221 18.95 20.85 -0.27
C LEU A 221 17.65 20.03 -0.36
N GLY A 222 17.13 19.77 -1.57
CA GLY A 222 15.92 18.96 -1.75
C GLY A 222 16.10 17.51 -1.26
N VAL A 223 17.24 16.89 -1.57
CA VAL A 223 17.57 15.53 -1.11
C VAL A 223 17.72 15.47 0.41
N THR A 224 18.42 16.43 1.02
CA THR A 224 18.60 16.47 2.48
C THR A 224 17.29 16.73 3.22
N GLN A 225 16.42 17.61 2.70
CA GLN A 225 15.07 17.80 3.22
C GLN A 225 14.24 16.51 3.11
N GLY A 226 14.29 15.83 1.95
CA GLY A 226 13.63 14.55 1.71
C GLY A 226 14.10 13.44 2.65
N ALA A 227 15.41 13.34 2.86
CA ALA A 227 16.02 12.38 3.78
C ALA A 227 15.61 12.65 5.23
N LEU A 228 15.70 13.91 5.70
CA LEU A 228 15.31 14.27 7.06
C LEU A 228 13.80 14.05 7.30
N GLY A 229 12.96 14.43 6.34
CA GLY A 229 11.52 14.17 6.40
C GLY A 229 11.21 12.67 6.43
N GLY A 230 11.88 11.89 5.58
CA GLY A 230 11.76 10.43 5.55
C GLY A 230 12.23 9.76 6.85
N ILE A 231 13.33 10.20 7.44
CA ILE A 231 13.83 9.69 8.74
C ILE A 231 12.83 9.99 9.86
N LEU A 232 12.30 11.22 9.91
CA LEU A 232 11.28 11.57 10.90
C LEU A 232 10.00 10.74 10.70
N ALA A 233 9.56 10.55 9.45
CA ALA A 233 8.43 9.68 9.14
C ALA A 233 8.67 8.24 9.57
N ALA A 234 9.87 7.70 9.30
CA ALA A 234 10.29 6.37 9.74
C ALA A 234 10.22 6.23 11.26
N LEU A 235 10.72 7.22 12.02
CA LEU A 235 10.65 7.22 13.48
C LEU A 235 9.20 7.24 13.98
N ILE A 236 8.32 8.06 13.37
CA ILE A 236 6.89 8.12 13.71
C ILE A 236 6.23 6.77 13.45
N VAL A 237 6.48 6.16 12.29
CA VAL A 237 5.91 4.87 11.90
C VAL A 237 6.38 3.76 12.84
N LEU A 238 7.66 3.73 13.18
CA LEU A 238 8.20 2.77 14.14
C LEU A 238 7.60 2.97 15.54
N ALA A 239 7.51 4.21 16.02
CA ALA A 239 6.88 4.52 17.30
C ALA A 239 5.40 4.07 17.32
N CYS A 240 4.66 4.35 16.24
CA CYS A 240 3.27 3.94 16.09
C CYS A 240 3.13 2.40 16.07
N SER A 241 4.01 1.69 15.35
CA SER A 241 4.01 0.23 15.32
C SER A 241 4.27 -0.38 16.70
N ARG A 242 5.19 0.18 17.48
CA ARG A 242 5.47 -0.30 18.84
C ARG A 242 4.32 -0.04 19.81
N PHE A 243 3.59 1.05 19.61
CA PHE A 243 2.37 1.31 20.36
C PHE A 243 1.25 0.32 19.96
N ALA A 244 1.12 0.02 18.67
CA ALA A 244 0.18 -0.98 18.18
C ALA A 244 0.48 -2.39 18.69
N ASP A 245 1.76 -2.74 18.83
CA ASP A 245 2.21 -4.02 19.42
C ASP A 245 1.78 -4.19 20.89
N ALA A 246 1.56 -3.09 21.62
CA ALA A 246 1.04 -3.15 22.99
C ALA A 246 -0.43 -3.60 23.07
N ILE A 247 -1.16 -3.60 21.94
CA ILE A 247 -2.53 -4.07 21.83
C ILE A 247 -2.52 -5.47 21.21
N PRO A 248 -2.81 -6.55 21.95
CA PRO A 248 -2.59 -7.94 21.49
C PRO A 248 -3.33 -8.33 20.21
N LEU A 249 -4.51 -7.72 19.99
CA LEU A 249 -5.34 -7.94 18.81
C LEU A 249 -4.76 -7.26 17.55
N VAL A 250 -4.01 -6.17 17.75
CA VAL A 250 -3.47 -5.31 16.68
C VAL A 250 -2.01 -5.68 16.38
N GLY A 251 -1.19 -5.93 17.41
CA GLY A 251 0.24 -6.25 17.25
C GLY A 251 0.55 -7.46 16.36
N ARG A 252 -0.37 -8.45 16.30
CA ARG A 252 -0.20 -9.62 15.42
C ARG A 252 -0.23 -9.27 13.94
N SER A 253 -1.00 -8.26 13.54
CA SER A 253 -1.18 -7.87 12.14
C SER A 253 -0.14 -6.82 11.69
N PHE A 254 0.43 -6.06 12.63
CA PHE A 254 1.41 -4.98 12.38
C PHE A 254 2.89 -5.40 12.51
N GLY A 255 3.16 -6.70 12.64
CA GLY A 255 4.44 -7.29 13.04
C GLY A 255 5.74 -6.55 12.66
N GLY A 256 6.66 -6.45 13.61
CA GLY A 256 7.83 -5.57 13.59
C GLY A 256 8.73 -5.62 12.34
N THR A 257 8.89 -6.77 11.67
CA THR A 257 9.68 -6.87 10.43
C THR A 257 9.08 -6.02 9.30
N ASN A 258 7.75 -6.04 9.14
CA ASN A 258 7.06 -5.25 8.13
C ASN A 258 7.16 -3.75 8.44
N ALA A 259 7.10 -3.39 9.73
CA ALA A 259 7.30 -2.02 10.20
C ALA A 259 8.70 -1.49 9.87
N HIS A 260 9.74 -2.30 10.04
CA HIS A 260 11.11 -1.92 9.67
C HIS A 260 11.30 -1.74 8.16
N ILE A 261 10.74 -2.64 7.35
CA ILE A 261 10.79 -2.53 5.88
C ILE A 261 10.06 -1.27 5.42
N ALA A 262 8.86 -1.01 5.96
CA ALA A 262 8.09 0.19 5.66
C ALA A 262 8.82 1.47 6.10
N ALA A 263 9.45 1.48 7.26
CA ALA A 263 10.19 2.63 7.76
C ALA A 263 11.37 2.99 6.83
N TRP A 264 12.17 2.00 6.40
CA TRP A 264 13.29 2.26 5.49
C TRP A 264 12.84 2.62 4.07
N SER A 265 11.74 2.05 3.59
CA SER A 265 11.20 2.42 2.28
C SER A 265 10.73 3.87 2.24
N LEU A 266 10.19 4.41 3.35
CA LEU A 266 9.82 5.83 3.46
C LEU A 266 11.02 6.78 3.36
N VAL A 267 12.18 6.39 3.89
CA VAL A 267 13.42 7.16 3.72
C VAL A 267 13.81 7.20 2.24
N GLY A 268 13.76 6.05 1.56
CA GLY A 268 14.02 5.95 0.12
C GLY A 268 13.06 6.80 -0.71
N VAL A 269 11.75 6.68 -0.45
CA VAL A 269 10.70 7.48 -1.11
C VAL A 269 10.90 8.97 -0.84
N GLY A 270 11.22 9.36 0.39
CA GLY A 270 11.50 10.74 0.75
C GLY A 270 12.68 11.33 -0.02
N VAL A 271 13.77 10.57 -0.18
CA VAL A 271 14.94 10.97 -1.00
C VAL A 271 14.56 11.13 -2.47
N VAL A 272 13.80 10.17 -3.04
CA VAL A 272 13.37 10.22 -4.44
C VAL A 272 12.44 11.41 -4.70
N LEU A 273 11.47 11.65 -3.82
CA LEU A 273 10.57 12.81 -3.91
C LEU A 273 11.33 14.13 -3.70
N GLY A 274 12.31 14.14 -2.80
CA GLY A 274 13.25 15.25 -2.58
C GLY A 274 14.01 15.64 -3.85
N LEU A 275 14.56 14.64 -4.52
CA LEU A 275 15.27 14.78 -5.79
C LEU A 275 14.33 15.25 -6.90
N ALA A 276 13.18 14.59 -7.06
CA ALA A 276 12.20 14.87 -8.10
C ALA A 276 11.62 16.29 -7.97
N GLY A 277 11.27 16.70 -6.75
CA GLY A 277 10.79 18.05 -6.44
C GLY A 277 11.83 19.10 -6.80
N SER A 278 13.09 18.91 -6.38
CA SER A 278 14.17 19.86 -6.69
C SER A 278 14.45 19.99 -8.19
N ILE A 279 14.50 18.88 -8.92
CA ILE A 279 14.72 18.90 -10.38
C ILE A 279 13.55 19.56 -11.10
N SER A 280 12.31 19.31 -10.67
CA SER A 280 11.11 19.93 -11.26
C SER A 280 11.17 21.46 -11.17
N THR A 281 11.59 21.99 -10.03
CA THR A 281 11.75 23.45 -9.84
C THR A 281 12.81 24.05 -10.75
N LEU A 282 13.95 23.37 -10.91
CA LEU A 282 15.04 23.85 -11.76
C LEU A 282 14.68 23.86 -13.25
N ARG A 283 13.71 23.04 -13.66
CA ARG A 283 13.16 23.07 -15.02
C ARG A 283 12.14 24.19 -15.22
N SER A 284 11.40 24.57 -14.19
CA SER A 284 10.33 25.57 -14.29
C SER A 284 10.77 27.01 -14.00
N SER A 285 11.83 27.21 -13.21
CA SER A 285 12.16 28.53 -12.65
C SER A 285 13.39 29.21 -13.24
N LEU A 286 14.12 28.57 -14.14
CA LEU A 286 15.28 29.19 -14.80
C LEU A 286 14.84 29.75 -16.16
N PRO A 287 14.89 31.08 -16.36
CA PRO A 287 14.65 31.67 -17.68
C PRO A 287 15.60 31.04 -18.69
N ARG A 288 15.05 30.57 -19.81
CA ARG A 288 15.84 30.30 -21.01
C ARG A 288 16.45 31.63 -21.44
N ASP A 289 17.77 31.64 -21.53
CA ASP A 289 18.60 32.57 -22.28
C ASP A 289 18.46 34.09 -21.99
N PRO A 290 19.49 34.73 -21.39
CA PRO A 290 19.48 36.17 -21.09
C PRO A 290 19.34 37.10 -22.31
N TRP A 291 19.56 36.58 -23.52
CA TRP A 291 19.66 37.36 -24.76
C TRP A 291 18.36 37.42 -25.57
N GLU A 292 17.28 36.75 -25.14
CA GLU A 292 16.01 36.75 -25.89
C GLU A 292 15.19 38.04 -25.66
N GLY A 293 15.40 38.73 -24.54
CA GLY A 293 14.75 40.02 -24.24
C GLY A 293 15.31 41.23 -25.02
N ASP A 294 16.56 41.14 -25.49
CA ASP A 294 17.25 42.25 -26.15
C ASP A 294 17.01 42.31 -27.67
N GLN A 295 16.41 41.26 -28.23
CA GLN A 295 15.96 41.23 -29.63
C GLN A 295 14.67 42.06 -29.83
N ILE A 296 13.81 42.15 -28.81
CA ILE A 296 12.54 42.88 -28.90
C ILE A 296 12.75 44.40 -28.85
N THR A 297 13.70 44.86 -28.03
CA THR A 297 14.09 46.28 -27.93
C THR A 297 14.86 46.78 -29.14
N ARG A 298 15.62 45.92 -29.83
CA ARG A 298 16.39 46.30 -31.03
C ARG A 298 15.55 46.35 -32.30
N ASN A 299 14.47 45.58 -32.39
CA ASN A 299 13.62 45.55 -33.58
C ASN A 299 12.52 46.63 -33.60
N SER A 300 12.33 47.35 -32.49
CA SER A 300 11.43 48.52 -32.40
C SER A 300 12.11 49.85 -32.72
N LEU A 301 13.40 49.83 -33.08
CA LEU A 301 14.22 51.02 -33.39
C LEU A 301 14.77 51.02 -34.83
N CYS A 302 14.25 50.14 -35.70
CA CYS A 302 14.50 50.18 -37.15
C CYS A 302 13.20 50.44 -37.90
#